data_AF-A0A6S7D7M2-F1
#
_entry.id   AF-A0A6S7D7M2-F1
#
_cell.length_a   1.000
_cell.length_b   1.000
_cell.length_c   1.000
_cell.angle_alpha   90.00
_cell.angle_beta   90.00
_cell.angle_gamma   90.00
#
_symmetry.space_group_name_H-M   'P 1'
#
loop_
_entity.id
_entity.type
_entity.pdbx_description
1 polymer ?
#
loop_
_entity_poly.entity_id
_entity_poly.type
_entity_poly.pdbx_seq_one_letter_code
_entity_poly.pdbx_strand_id
1 'polypeptide(L)'
;MDRIQAAAGGRVPLPRMPVPRMPAPSGASGHVDHGMVGTIIAAEHALTQRFPDLQPQMDNPSFERLCYDVFATDSSERFTPAEMLHLFIEGPGSMDPERDIQSEAFGRVLGYLDQVLALAYEFSPTFRRLFNYAADMHLHESRWYLAADEAFGATATAQQREGAGHRSVIALNSDPFEAGGDHDVYACAEGIHPFSGMRSYMHEIIHALTGLTDNEALHPRGPVVEYENLVMKELGDGSPARIAYAAPVPPQPGTEEVNFSSIDFGDAFSAAPPS
;
A
#
# COMPACT_ATOMS: atom_id res chain seq x y z
N MET A 1 53.05 -2.44 19.36
CA MET A 1 53.03 -3.90 19.56
C MET A 1 52.53 -4.17 20.97
N ASP A 2 51.27 -3.83 21.26
CA ASP A 2 50.06 -4.62 20.97
C ASP A 2 49.83 -5.72 22.00
N ARG A 3 48.83 -5.50 22.86
CA ARG A 3 47.63 -6.34 22.99
C ARG A 3 46.73 -5.81 24.10
N ILE A 4 45.69 -5.10 23.68
CA ILE A 4 44.50 -4.81 24.48
C ILE A 4 43.69 -6.12 24.54
N GLN A 5 43.47 -6.64 25.74
CA GLN A 5 42.48 -7.69 26.00
C GLN A 5 41.09 -7.06 25.89
N ALA A 6 40.30 -7.56 24.95
CA ALA A 6 38.90 -7.21 24.75
C ALA A 6 38.08 -7.67 25.96
N ALA A 7 37.47 -6.71 26.67
CA ALA A 7 36.38 -6.98 27.59
C ALA A 7 35.13 -7.28 26.76
N ALA A 8 34.61 -8.50 26.90
CA ALA A 8 33.34 -8.93 26.34
C ALA A 8 32.19 -8.15 27.01
N GLY A 9 31.72 -7.08 26.35
CA GLY A 9 30.49 -6.41 26.68
C GLY A 9 29.30 -7.26 26.22
N GLY A 10 28.66 -7.94 27.16
CA GLY A 10 27.45 -8.70 26.91
C GLY A 10 26.36 -7.83 26.28
N ARG A 11 25.87 -8.22 25.11
CA ARG A 11 24.65 -7.66 24.52
C ARG A 11 23.49 -7.97 25.45
N VAL A 12 22.99 -6.96 26.14
CA VAL A 12 21.66 -7.03 26.75
C VAL A 12 20.65 -7.13 25.60
N PRO A 13 19.80 -8.18 25.54
CA PRO A 13 18.74 -8.23 24.55
C PRO A 13 17.76 -7.10 24.87
N LEU A 14 17.58 -6.14 23.95
CA LEU A 14 16.54 -5.14 24.06
C LEU A 14 15.16 -5.82 23.93
N PRO A 15 14.14 -5.32 24.65
CA PRO A 15 12.80 -5.89 24.59
C PRO A 15 12.28 -5.81 23.15
N ARG A 16 11.92 -6.97 22.59
CA ARG A 16 11.20 -7.05 21.31
C ARG A 16 9.82 -6.43 21.52
N MET A 17 9.60 -5.25 20.95
CA MET A 17 8.25 -4.72 20.79
C MET A 17 7.48 -5.59 19.79
N PRO A 18 6.19 -5.85 20.02
CA PRO A 18 5.43 -6.75 19.18
C PRO A 18 5.29 -6.15 17.78
N VAL A 19 5.66 -6.95 16.77
CA VAL A 19 5.09 -6.82 15.43
C VAL A 19 3.57 -6.79 15.60
N PRO A 20 2.81 -5.94 14.87
CA PRO A 20 1.37 -6.14 14.74
C PRO A 20 1.16 -7.51 14.11
N ARG A 21 1.06 -8.53 14.97
CA ARG A 21 0.53 -9.82 14.57
C ARG A 21 -0.92 -9.52 14.26
N MET A 22 -1.38 -9.91 13.08
CA MET A 22 -2.79 -10.26 12.93
C MET A 22 -3.15 -11.06 14.19
N PRO A 23 -4.14 -10.62 14.99
CA PRO A 23 -4.48 -11.33 16.20
C PRO A 23 -4.73 -12.78 15.79
N ALA A 24 -3.91 -13.70 16.29
CA ALA A 24 -4.28 -15.11 16.29
C ALA A 24 -5.69 -15.16 16.89
N PRO A 25 -6.64 -15.94 16.32
CA PRO A 25 -8.05 -15.88 16.67
C PRO A 25 -8.19 -16.11 18.17
N SER A 26 -8.16 -15.01 18.90
CA SER A 26 -8.31 -15.00 20.34
C SER A 26 -9.80 -14.93 20.53
N GLY A 27 -10.34 -15.85 21.33
CA GLY A 27 -11.77 -15.96 21.61
C GLY A 27 -12.39 -14.77 22.34
N ALA A 28 -11.84 -13.56 22.19
CA ALA A 28 -12.61 -12.35 22.34
C ALA A 28 -13.58 -12.28 21.15
N SER A 29 -14.86 -12.40 21.45
CA SER A 29 -15.96 -12.18 20.51
C SER A 29 -15.91 -10.74 19.98
N GLY A 30 -14.99 -10.44 19.08
CA GLY A 30 -15.11 -9.34 18.14
C GLY A 30 -16.32 -9.66 17.29
N HIS A 31 -17.43 -8.98 17.58
CA HIS A 31 -18.63 -9.14 16.79
C HIS A 31 -18.33 -8.57 15.40
N VAL A 32 -17.95 -9.44 14.47
CA VAL A 32 -17.87 -9.07 13.06
C VAL A 32 -19.29 -8.66 12.67
N ASP A 33 -19.50 -7.38 12.42
CA ASP A 33 -20.78 -6.92 11.90
C ASP A 33 -20.86 -7.30 10.41
N HIS A 34 -21.43 -8.47 10.15
CA HIS A 34 -21.61 -9.00 8.81
C HIS A 34 -22.49 -8.06 7.95
N GLY A 35 -23.30 -7.19 8.58
CA GLY A 35 -24.09 -6.19 7.87
C GLY A 35 -23.24 -5.08 7.25
N MET A 36 -22.15 -4.68 7.92
CA MET A 36 -21.26 -3.63 7.42
C MET A 36 -20.40 -4.12 6.24
N VAL A 37 -19.89 -5.36 6.30
CA VAL A 37 -19.17 -5.97 5.16
C VAL A 37 -20.09 -6.12 3.95
N GLY A 38 -21.35 -6.51 4.15
CA GLY A 38 -22.35 -6.55 3.08
C GLY A 38 -22.61 -5.17 2.43
N THR A 39 -22.53 -4.10 3.23
CA THR A 39 -22.68 -2.72 2.73
C THR A 39 -21.50 -2.29 1.86
N ILE A 40 -20.27 -2.67 2.23
CA ILE A 40 -19.06 -2.42 1.43
C ILE A 40 -19.18 -3.10 0.06
N ILE A 41 -19.54 -4.39 0.03
CA ILE A 41 -19.70 -5.15 -1.23
C ILE A 41 -20.77 -4.51 -2.13
N ALA A 42 -21.88 -4.06 -1.54
CA ALA A 42 -22.94 -3.39 -2.29
C ALA A 42 -22.48 -2.06 -2.90
N ALA A 43 -21.68 -1.28 -2.16
CA ALA A 43 -21.09 -0.03 -2.63
C ALA A 43 -20.09 -0.27 -3.77
N GLU A 44 -19.20 -1.26 -3.63
CA GLU A 44 -18.26 -1.67 -4.69
C GLU A 44 -19.00 -2.10 -5.96
N HIS A 45 -20.06 -2.90 -5.83
CA HIS A 45 -20.86 -3.31 -6.98
C HIS A 45 -21.51 -2.11 -7.70
N ALA A 46 -22.03 -1.14 -6.96
CA ALA A 46 -22.55 0.10 -7.55
C ALA A 46 -21.45 0.92 -8.25
N LEU A 47 -20.24 0.93 -7.69
CA LEU A 47 -19.08 1.60 -8.28
C LEU A 47 -18.65 0.91 -9.58
N THR A 48 -18.63 -0.42 -9.64
CA THR A 48 -18.32 -1.18 -10.86
C THR A 48 -19.35 -0.97 -11.97
N GLN A 49 -20.62 -0.76 -11.62
CA GLN A 49 -21.64 -0.38 -12.62
C GLN A 49 -21.35 0.97 -13.28
N ARG A 50 -20.79 1.92 -12.52
CA ARG A 50 -20.39 3.24 -13.02
C ARG A 50 -19.03 3.20 -13.72
N PHE A 51 -18.11 2.36 -13.24
CA PHE A 51 -16.75 2.20 -13.72
C PHE A 51 -16.46 0.72 -14.01
N PRO A 52 -16.81 0.23 -15.22
CA PRO A 52 -16.67 -1.19 -15.57
C PRO A 52 -15.22 -1.70 -15.57
N ASP A 53 -14.22 -0.81 -15.60
CA ASP A 53 -12.81 -1.17 -15.50
C ASP A 53 -12.41 -1.68 -14.10
N LEU A 54 -13.28 -1.56 -13.09
CA LEU A 54 -13.14 -2.24 -11.80
C LEU A 54 -13.62 -3.70 -11.80
N GLN A 55 -14.31 -4.17 -12.85
CA GLN A 55 -14.84 -5.54 -12.90
C GLN A 55 -13.75 -6.62 -12.68
N PRO A 56 -12.52 -6.51 -13.22
CA PRO A 56 -11.46 -7.50 -12.97
C PRO A 56 -11.03 -7.62 -11.50
N GLN A 57 -11.25 -6.57 -10.70
CA GLN A 57 -11.03 -6.59 -9.25
C GLN A 57 -12.20 -7.25 -8.52
N MET A 58 -13.44 -7.11 -9.02
CA MET A 58 -14.59 -7.85 -8.47
C MET A 58 -14.52 -9.35 -8.78
N ASP A 59 -14.02 -9.73 -9.96
CA ASP A 59 -13.93 -11.12 -10.39
C ASP A 59 -12.81 -11.89 -9.68
N ASN A 60 -11.75 -11.18 -9.29
CA ASN A 60 -10.59 -11.73 -8.59
C ASN A 60 -10.10 -10.72 -7.55
N PRO A 61 -10.79 -10.55 -6.41
CA PRO A 61 -10.42 -9.54 -5.42
C PRO A 61 -9.17 -9.94 -4.65
N SER A 62 -8.40 -8.95 -4.20
CA SER A 62 -7.34 -9.13 -3.23
C SER A 62 -7.92 -9.71 -1.93
N PHE A 63 -7.37 -10.83 -1.48
CA PHE A 63 -7.77 -11.46 -0.23
C PHE A 63 -7.33 -10.62 0.97
N GLU A 64 -6.11 -10.08 0.94
CA GLU A 64 -5.61 -9.20 2.00
C GLU A 64 -6.46 -7.94 2.16
N ARG A 65 -6.94 -7.36 1.06
CA ARG A 65 -7.89 -6.23 1.07
C ARG A 65 -9.17 -6.62 1.80
N LEU A 66 -9.79 -7.73 1.37
CA LEU A 66 -11.05 -8.20 1.95
C LEU A 66 -10.90 -8.53 3.45
N CYS A 67 -9.77 -9.10 3.86
CA CYS A 67 -9.49 -9.32 5.29
C CYS A 67 -9.38 -8.00 6.06
N TYR A 68 -8.79 -6.97 5.47
CA TYR A 68 -8.65 -5.66 6.09
C TYR A 68 -10.01 -4.94 6.18
N ASP A 69 -10.88 -5.08 5.18
CA ASP A 69 -12.24 -4.53 5.14
C ASP A 69 -13.14 -5.03 6.30
N VAL A 70 -12.84 -6.19 6.88
CA VAL A 70 -13.53 -6.71 8.08
C VAL A 70 -13.29 -5.83 9.30
N PHE A 71 -12.13 -5.18 9.38
CA PHE A 71 -11.77 -4.31 10.50
C PHE A 71 -12.10 -2.84 10.21
N ALA A 72 -11.71 -2.35 9.03
CA ALA A 72 -11.92 -0.97 8.62
C ALA A 72 -13.34 -0.78 8.05
N THR A 73 -14.34 -0.64 8.92
CA THR A 73 -15.76 -0.57 8.50
C THR A 73 -16.39 0.82 8.62
N ASP A 74 -15.83 1.68 9.47
CA ASP A 74 -16.38 3.00 9.77
C ASP A 74 -16.08 4.03 8.67
N SER A 75 -17.07 4.32 7.84
CA SER A 75 -16.98 5.34 6.77
C SER A 75 -17.57 6.69 7.17
N SER A 76 -17.81 6.95 8.47
CA SER A 76 -18.36 8.23 8.92
C SER A 76 -17.35 9.37 8.83
N GLU A 77 -17.85 10.59 8.69
CA GLU A 77 -17.05 11.82 8.71
C GLU A 77 -16.75 12.21 10.16
N ARG A 78 -15.52 11.90 10.62
CA ARG A 78 -15.09 12.09 12.02
C ARG A 78 -14.09 13.22 12.20
N PHE A 79 -13.29 13.51 11.17
CA PHE A 79 -12.16 14.42 11.25
C PHE A 79 -12.30 15.56 10.25
N THR A 80 -11.86 16.75 10.66
CA THR A 80 -11.62 17.87 9.76
C THR A 80 -10.29 17.69 9.03
N PRO A 81 -10.08 18.34 7.86
CA PRO A 81 -8.80 18.27 7.15
C PRO A 81 -7.58 18.62 8.01
N ALA A 82 -7.69 19.67 8.84
CA ALA A 82 -6.60 20.09 9.71
C ALA A 82 -6.26 19.04 10.79
N GLU A 83 -7.26 18.35 11.34
CA GLU A 83 -7.04 17.26 12.29
C GLU A 83 -6.36 16.06 11.61
N MET A 84 -6.79 15.73 10.39
CA MET A 84 -6.21 14.61 9.65
C MET A 84 -4.71 14.78 9.41
N LEU A 85 -4.29 15.95 8.93
CA LEU A 85 -2.87 16.20 8.66
C LEU A 85 -2.04 16.09 9.95
N HIS A 86 -2.58 16.61 11.07
CA HIS A 86 -1.92 16.53 12.38
C HIS A 86 -1.83 15.11 12.93
N LEU A 87 -2.84 14.28 12.66
CA LEU A 87 -2.83 12.86 13.02
C LEU A 87 -1.88 12.05 12.13
N PHE A 88 -1.73 12.44 10.87
CA PHE A 88 -0.96 11.67 9.90
C PHE A 88 0.54 11.98 9.95
N ILE A 89 0.92 13.27 10.01
CA ILE A 89 2.31 13.73 9.88
C ILE A 89 2.88 14.27 11.21
N GLU A 90 4.04 13.76 11.59
CA GLU A 90 4.84 14.27 12.72
C GLU A 90 5.59 15.55 12.35
N GLY A 91 6.23 15.54 11.17
CA GLY A 91 7.11 16.61 10.71
C GLY A 91 8.01 16.15 9.55
N PRO A 92 9.02 16.96 9.18
CA PRO A 92 9.99 16.58 8.15
C PRO A 92 10.89 15.44 8.63
N GLY A 93 11.19 14.48 7.76
CA GLY A 93 12.20 13.46 8.02
C GLY A 93 12.43 12.54 6.83
N SER A 94 13.69 12.40 6.42
CA SER A 94 14.17 11.59 5.30
C SER A 94 14.15 10.09 5.60
N MET A 95 14.12 9.25 4.55
CA MET A 95 14.38 7.81 4.66
C MET A 95 15.78 7.53 5.22
N ASP A 96 16.79 8.30 4.81
CA ASP A 96 18.09 8.36 5.47
C ASP A 96 18.00 9.28 6.71
N PRO A 97 18.16 8.77 7.95
CA PRO A 97 18.02 9.57 9.17
C PRO A 97 18.98 10.75 9.30
N GLU A 98 20.11 10.72 8.59
CA GLU A 98 21.14 11.76 8.68
C GLU A 98 20.94 12.87 7.63
N ARG A 99 20.00 12.69 6.71
CA ARG A 99 19.71 13.65 5.64
C ARG A 99 18.63 14.65 6.07
N ASP A 100 18.96 15.93 5.95
CA ASP A 100 18.01 17.01 6.17
C ASP A 100 17.06 17.19 4.98
N ILE A 101 15.79 17.48 5.31
CA ILE A 101 14.77 17.84 4.33
C ILE A 101 14.76 19.36 4.13
N GLN A 102 14.78 19.79 2.87
CA GLN A 102 14.72 21.22 2.51
C GLN A 102 13.33 21.80 2.82
N SER A 103 13.28 22.92 3.56
CA SER A 103 12.01 23.50 4.05
C SER A 103 11.05 23.90 2.92
N GLU A 104 11.58 24.35 1.78
CA GLU A 104 10.76 24.74 0.63
C GLU A 104 10.08 23.52 -0.01
N ALA A 105 10.83 22.44 -0.23
CA ALA A 105 10.29 21.18 -0.74
C ALA A 105 9.27 20.59 0.23
N PHE A 106 9.57 20.59 1.53
CA PHE A 106 8.65 20.16 2.57
C PHE A 106 7.33 20.92 2.52
N GLY A 107 7.37 22.26 2.45
CA GLY A 107 6.16 23.08 2.39
C GLY A 107 5.29 22.79 1.17
N ARG A 108 5.89 22.59 -0.01
CA ARG A 108 5.15 22.25 -1.24
C ARG A 108 4.49 20.87 -1.15
N VAL A 109 5.25 19.85 -0.79
CA VAL A 109 4.77 18.46 -0.70
C VAL A 109 3.72 18.32 0.39
N LEU A 110 3.92 18.94 1.56
CA LEU A 110 2.94 18.93 2.64
C LEU A 110 1.63 19.62 2.23
N GLY A 111 1.71 20.75 1.51
CA GLY A 111 0.53 21.47 1.05
C GLY A 111 -0.29 20.70 0.01
N TYR A 112 0.35 19.86 -0.82
CA TYR A 112 -0.38 18.97 -1.73
C TYR A 112 -0.93 17.74 -1.01
N LEU A 113 -0.16 17.15 -0.09
CA LEU A 113 -0.63 16.06 0.76
C LEU A 113 -1.89 16.45 1.55
N ASP A 114 -1.93 17.65 2.12
CA ASP A 114 -3.10 18.19 2.83
C ASP A 114 -4.35 18.21 1.93
N GLN A 115 -4.21 18.66 0.68
CA GLN A 115 -5.30 18.67 -0.30
C GLN A 115 -5.75 17.25 -0.68
N VAL A 116 -4.81 16.33 -0.88
CA VAL A 116 -5.11 14.93 -1.21
C VAL A 116 -5.89 14.27 -0.07
N LEU A 117 -5.43 14.43 1.18
CA LEU A 117 -6.10 13.91 2.37
C LEU A 117 -7.51 14.47 2.50
N ALA A 118 -7.67 15.80 2.37
CA ALA A 118 -8.96 16.46 2.48
C ALA A 118 -9.96 15.95 1.44
N LEU A 119 -9.57 15.93 0.16
CA LEU A 119 -10.43 15.47 -0.93
C LEU A 119 -10.81 14.01 -0.79
N ALA A 120 -9.84 13.14 -0.47
CA ALA A 120 -10.09 11.73 -0.30
C ALA A 120 -11.06 11.47 0.87
N TYR A 121 -10.88 12.15 2.00
CA TYR A 121 -11.77 11.98 3.15
C TYR A 121 -13.16 12.54 2.92
N GLU A 122 -13.31 13.62 2.16
CA GLU A 122 -14.61 14.18 1.79
C GLU A 122 -15.38 13.25 0.85
N PHE A 123 -14.74 12.74 -0.20
CA PHE A 123 -15.44 12.08 -1.31
C PHE A 123 -15.38 10.56 -1.32
N SER A 124 -14.43 9.93 -0.62
CA SER A 124 -14.21 8.49 -0.65
C SER A 124 -14.60 7.81 0.66
N PRO A 125 -15.77 7.12 0.72
CA PRO A 125 -16.11 6.25 1.84
C PRO A 125 -15.04 5.19 2.11
N THR A 126 -14.40 4.65 1.07
CA THR A 126 -13.30 3.69 1.23
C THR A 126 -12.12 4.32 1.95
N PHE A 127 -11.69 5.51 1.54
CA PHE A 127 -10.62 6.24 2.22
C PHE A 127 -10.97 6.55 3.67
N ARG A 128 -12.20 7.00 3.96
CA ARG A 128 -12.65 7.25 5.34
C ARG A 128 -12.51 6.02 6.23
N ARG A 129 -12.87 4.83 5.73
CA ARG A 129 -12.70 3.57 6.48
C ARG A 129 -11.24 3.31 6.85
N LEU A 130 -10.34 3.44 5.88
CA LEU A 130 -8.91 3.23 6.11
C LEU A 130 -8.36 4.25 7.11
N PHE A 131 -8.69 5.52 6.92
CA PHE A 131 -8.20 6.59 7.78
C PHE A 131 -8.75 6.48 9.21
N ASN A 132 -10.06 6.25 9.36
CA ASN A 132 -10.70 6.12 10.67
C ASN A 132 -10.12 4.94 11.47
N TYR A 133 -9.94 3.80 10.80
CA TYR A 133 -9.33 2.64 11.44
C TYR A 133 -7.86 2.89 11.79
N ALA A 134 -7.08 3.53 10.91
CA ALA A 134 -5.69 3.89 11.21
C ALA A 134 -5.58 4.87 12.37
N ALA A 135 -6.47 5.86 12.44
CA ALA A 135 -6.57 6.80 13.54
C ALA A 135 -6.78 6.08 14.87
N ASP A 136 -7.77 5.18 14.93
CA ASP A 136 -8.08 4.43 16.15
C ASP A 136 -6.96 3.47 16.59
N MET A 137 -6.17 2.97 15.63
CA MET A 137 -5.23 1.89 15.90
C MET A 137 -3.77 2.31 16.08
N HIS A 138 -3.25 3.26 15.30
CA HIS A 138 -1.80 3.50 15.28
C HIS A 138 -1.34 4.93 14.97
N LEU A 139 -2.15 5.79 14.35
CA LEU A 139 -1.70 7.16 14.04
C LEU A 139 -1.41 7.99 15.30
N HIS A 140 -2.07 7.71 16.42
CA HIS A 140 -1.78 8.38 17.71
C HIS A 140 -0.44 7.95 18.34
N GLU A 141 0.04 6.74 18.02
CA GLU A 141 1.25 6.17 18.63
C GLU A 141 2.49 6.39 17.76
N SER A 142 2.33 6.37 16.44
CA SER A 142 3.42 6.56 15.49
C SER A 142 2.93 7.30 14.25
N ARG A 143 3.04 8.63 14.30
CA ARG A 143 2.86 9.49 13.13
C ARG A 143 4.00 9.30 12.12
N TRP A 144 3.74 9.68 10.88
CA TRP A 144 4.69 9.53 9.78
C TRP A 144 5.56 10.78 9.64
N TYR A 145 6.86 10.58 9.45
CA TYR A 145 7.73 11.65 8.96
C TYR A 145 7.57 11.77 7.45
N LEU A 146 7.53 13.01 6.96
CA LEU A 146 7.43 13.29 5.54
C LEU A 146 8.83 13.53 4.94
N ALA A 147 9.26 12.61 4.09
CA ALA A 147 10.46 12.70 3.28
C ALA A 147 10.11 13.39 1.96
N ALA A 148 10.07 14.73 1.99
CA ALA A 148 9.76 15.52 0.81
C ALA A 148 10.93 15.52 -0.19
N ASP A 149 10.61 15.44 -1.49
CA ASP A 149 11.59 15.44 -2.60
C ASP A 149 12.46 14.16 -2.67
N GLU A 150 11.94 13.08 -2.10
CA GLU A 150 12.49 11.73 -2.25
C GLU A 150 11.59 10.90 -3.16
N ALA A 151 12.12 9.81 -3.72
CA ALA A 151 11.34 8.88 -4.54
C ALA A 151 10.15 8.33 -3.73
N PHE A 152 8.99 8.19 -4.38
CA PHE A 152 7.79 7.67 -3.73
C PHE A 152 8.05 6.35 -3.00
N GLY A 153 7.57 6.27 -1.76
CA GLY A 153 7.67 5.05 -0.98
C GLY A 153 7.27 5.25 0.48
N ALA A 154 6.87 4.17 1.15
CA ALA A 154 6.53 4.16 2.56
C ALA A 154 7.21 3.01 3.30
N THR A 155 7.62 3.26 4.56
CA THR A 155 8.15 2.22 5.44
C THR A 155 7.04 1.37 6.07
N ALA A 156 6.22 0.72 5.24
CA ALA A 156 5.08 -0.09 5.67
C ALA A 156 5.52 -1.29 6.54
N THR A 157 6.67 -1.91 6.23
CA THR A 157 7.20 -3.07 6.95
C THR A 157 8.20 -2.71 8.03
N ALA A 158 8.37 -3.60 9.01
CA ALA A 158 9.37 -3.44 10.07
C ALA A 158 10.82 -3.37 9.53
N GLN A 159 11.11 -4.10 8.45
CA GLN A 159 12.43 -4.09 7.80
C GLN A 159 12.71 -2.73 7.15
N GLN A 160 11.74 -2.13 6.47
CA GLN A 160 11.89 -0.78 5.92
C GLN A 160 12.08 0.26 7.03
N ARG A 161 11.34 0.14 8.14
CA ARG A 161 11.52 1.01 9.31
C ARG A 161 12.90 0.88 9.92
N GLU A 162 13.46 -0.32 10.03
CA GLU A 162 14.83 -0.53 10.52
C GLU A 162 15.86 0.24 9.67
N GLY A 163 15.70 0.21 8.34
CA GLY A 163 16.52 1.02 7.42
C GLY A 163 16.37 2.53 7.65
N ALA A 164 15.19 2.99 8.05
CA ALA A 164 14.88 4.40 8.33
C ALA A 164 15.11 4.85 9.78
N GLY A 165 15.89 4.10 10.56
CA GLY A 165 16.19 4.43 11.97
C GLY A 165 15.02 4.15 12.91
N HIS A 166 14.25 3.08 12.64
CA HIS A 166 13.03 2.67 13.33
C HIS A 166 11.89 3.70 13.29
N ARG A 167 11.88 4.56 12.27
CA ARG A 167 10.83 5.58 12.06
C ARG A 167 9.86 5.16 10.96
N SER A 168 8.62 5.59 11.08
CA SER A 168 7.63 5.54 10.00
C SER A 168 7.86 6.75 9.09
N VAL A 169 8.27 6.52 7.85
CA VAL A 169 8.58 7.57 6.86
C VAL A 169 7.75 7.34 5.60
N ILE A 170 7.09 8.39 5.14
CA ILE A 170 6.40 8.45 3.85
C ILE A 170 7.17 9.44 2.96
N ALA A 171 7.67 8.96 1.83
CA ALA A 171 8.41 9.72 0.85
C ALA A 171 7.49 10.11 -0.30
N LEU A 172 7.46 11.39 -0.59
CA LEU A 172 6.59 12.00 -1.61
C LEU A 172 7.38 13.12 -2.30
N ASN A 173 7.14 13.32 -3.59
CA ASN A 173 7.78 14.40 -4.34
C ASN A 173 6.78 15.16 -5.23
N SER A 174 7.31 16.12 -6.00
CA SER A 174 6.52 16.94 -6.91
C SER A 174 6.70 16.58 -8.39
N ASP A 175 7.48 15.55 -8.71
CA ASP A 175 7.82 15.14 -10.08
C ASP A 175 6.57 14.91 -10.95
N PRO A 176 5.48 14.29 -10.45
CA PRO A 176 4.26 14.11 -11.25
C PRO A 176 3.57 15.40 -11.70
N PHE A 177 3.94 16.56 -11.14
CA PHE A 177 3.39 17.87 -11.49
C PHE A 177 4.29 18.67 -12.43
N GLU A 178 5.54 18.24 -12.63
CA GLU A 178 6.51 19.00 -13.42
C GLU A 178 6.31 18.76 -14.91
N ALA A 179 6.16 19.84 -15.67
CA ALA A 179 6.01 19.78 -17.11
C ALA A 179 7.29 19.22 -17.75
N GLY A 180 7.18 18.03 -18.36
CA GLY A 180 8.33 17.31 -18.94
C GLY A 180 9.10 16.45 -17.95
N GLY A 181 8.58 16.26 -16.73
CA GLY A 181 9.05 15.22 -15.81
C GLY A 181 8.84 13.83 -16.39
N ASP A 182 9.70 12.88 -16.01
CA ASP A 182 9.48 11.47 -16.33
C ASP A 182 8.33 10.98 -15.45
N HIS A 183 7.21 10.64 -16.06
CA HIS A 183 6.07 10.10 -15.34
C HIS A 183 6.20 8.59 -15.33
N ASP A 184 6.32 8.01 -14.14
CA ASP A 184 6.12 6.58 -13.99
C ASP A 184 4.76 6.18 -14.57
N VAL A 185 4.69 4.94 -15.03
CA VAL A 185 3.52 4.42 -15.73
C VAL A 185 3.01 3.13 -15.09
N TYR A 186 1.72 2.86 -15.27
CA TYR A 186 1.08 1.64 -14.80
C TYR A 186 0.33 0.91 -15.90
N ALA A 187 0.19 -0.40 -15.73
CA ALA A 187 -0.60 -1.24 -16.62
C ALA A 187 -2.10 -1.08 -16.34
N CYS A 188 -2.87 -0.86 -17.39
CA CYS A 188 -4.32 -0.75 -17.38
C CYS A 188 -4.92 -1.53 -18.57
N ALA A 189 -6.25 -1.63 -18.65
CA ALA A 189 -6.92 -2.36 -19.73
C ALA A 189 -6.65 -1.77 -21.13
N GLU A 190 -6.31 -0.48 -21.21
CA GLU A 190 -6.03 0.23 -22.46
C GLU A 190 -4.54 0.21 -22.84
N GLY A 191 -3.70 -0.43 -22.02
CA GLY A 191 -2.24 -0.47 -22.19
C GLY A 191 -1.52 0.16 -21.01
N ILE A 192 -0.64 1.12 -21.29
CA ILE A 192 0.18 1.80 -20.30
C ILE A 192 -0.35 3.22 -20.09
N HIS A 193 -0.53 3.62 -18.83
CA HIS A 193 -1.06 4.95 -18.46
C HIS A 193 -0.11 5.64 -17.47
N PRO A 194 0.15 6.96 -17.59
CA PRO A 194 0.99 7.67 -16.63
C PRO A 194 0.30 7.81 -15.27
N PHE A 195 1.09 7.79 -14.20
CA PHE A 195 0.60 8.16 -12.87
C PHE A 195 0.29 9.65 -12.80
N SER A 196 -0.88 9.98 -12.22
CA SER A 196 -1.16 11.34 -11.78
C SER A 196 -0.59 11.55 -10.37
N GLY A 197 -0.30 12.79 -10.00
CA GLY A 197 0.16 13.06 -8.63
C GLY A 197 -0.87 12.70 -7.55
N MET A 198 -2.17 12.80 -7.84
CA MET A 198 -3.22 12.28 -6.93
C MET A 198 -3.06 10.77 -6.71
N ARG A 199 -2.88 10.00 -7.79
CA ARG A 199 -2.72 8.53 -7.70
C ARG A 199 -1.42 8.16 -6.98
N SER A 200 -0.29 8.78 -7.31
CA SER A 200 1.00 8.51 -6.65
C SER A 200 0.96 8.80 -5.15
N TYR A 201 0.35 9.91 -4.73
CA TYR A 201 0.18 10.23 -3.31
C TYR A 201 -0.75 9.23 -2.64
N MET A 202 -1.88 8.90 -3.28
CA MET A 202 -2.85 7.97 -2.72
C MET A 202 -2.24 6.58 -2.46
N HIS A 203 -1.40 6.10 -3.37
CA HIS A 203 -0.68 4.84 -3.22
C HIS A 203 0.09 4.74 -1.91
N GLU A 204 0.96 5.74 -1.65
CA GLU A 204 1.79 5.76 -0.44
C GLU A 204 0.99 6.06 0.82
N ILE A 205 -0.08 6.86 0.72
CA ILE A 205 -0.99 7.08 1.85
C ILE A 205 -1.67 5.77 2.24
N ILE A 206 -2.11 4.95 1.29
CA ILE A 206 -2.73 3.65 1.57
C ILE A 206 -1.72 2.71 2.24
N HIS A 207 -0.46 2.67 1.79
CA HIS A 207 0.59 1.94 2.53
C HIS A 207 0.70 2.42 3.98
N ALA A 208 0.72 3.73 4.18
CA ALA A 208 0.89 4.33 5.50
C ALA A 208 -0.29 4.07 6.44
N LEU A 209 -1.52 4.06 5.92
CA LEU A 209 -2.73 3.80 6.70
C LEU A 209 -2.94 2.31 6.99
N THR A 210 -2.51 1.43 6.09
CA THR A 210 -2.85 0.00 6.18
C THR A 210 -1.70 -0.87 6.70
N GLY A 211 -0.46 -0.46 6.48
CA GLY A 211 0.72 -1.29 6.69
C GLY A 211 0.81 -2.48 5.72
N LEU A 212 -0.08 -2.57 4.73
CA LEU A 212 -0.08 -3.62 3.71
C LEU A 212 1.00 -3.34 2.67
N THR A 213 1.44 -4.39 1.99
CA THR A 213 2.39 -4.33 0.87
C THR A 213 1.68 -4.56 -0.46
N ASP A 214 2.28 -4.15 -1.57
CA ASP A 214 1.73 -4.42 -2.90
C ASP A 214 1.75 -5.90 -3.28
N ASN A 215 2.77 -6.62 -2.83
CA ASN A 215 2.94 -8.00 -3.23
C ASN A 215 2.02 -8.92 -2.43
N GLU A 216 0.98 -9.41 -3.09
CA GLU A 216 0.13 -10.48 -2.59
C GLU A 216 0.33 -11.72 -3.46
N ALA A 217 0.64 -12.85 -2.82
CA ALA A 217 0.96 -14.07 -3.54
C ALA A 217 -0.19 -14.49 -4.48
N LEU A 218 0.15 -14.72 -5.75
CA LEU A 218 -0.79 -15.13 -6.81
C LEU A 218 -1.88 -14.09 -7.17
N HIS A 219 -1.74 -12.84 -6.72
CA HIS A 219 -2.69 -11.79 -7.04
C HIS A 219 -2.00 -10.67 -7.86
N PRO A 220 -2.52 -10.27 -9.04
CA PRO A 220 -1.78 -9.40 -9.97
C PRO A 220 -1.66 -7.95 -9.49
N ARG A 221 -2.62 -7.49 -8.68
CA ARG A 221 -2.70 -6.09 -8.20
C ARG A 221 -2.13 -5.90 -6.80
N GLY A 222 -2.48 -6.81 -5.90
CA GLY A 222 -2.30 -6.62 -4.46
C GLY A 222 -3.35 -5.69 -3.82
N PRO A 223 -3.40 -5.64 -2.49
CA PRO A 223 -4.43 -4.91 -1.75
C PRO A 223 -4.34 -3.39 -1.92
N VAL A 224 -3.13 -2.84 -1.96
CA VAL A 224 -2.89 -1.39 -2.01
C VAL A 224 -3.37 -0.81 -3.34
N VAL A 225 -3.04 -1.46 -4.46
CA VAL A 225 -3.53 -1.10 -5.78
C VAL A 225 -5.05 -1.18 -5.88
N GLU A 226 -5.67 -2.19 -5.26
CA GLU A 226 -7.13 -2.32 -5.27
C GLU A 226 -7.82 -1.21 -4.46
N TYR A 227 -7.29 -0.86 -3.29
CA TYR A 227 -7.79 0.30 -2.53
C TYR A 227 -7.58 1.59 -3.31
N GLU A 228 -6.41 1.78 -3.94
CA GLU A 228 -6.13 2.95 -4.77
C GLU A 228 -7.17 3.08 -5.88
N ASN A 229 -7.45 2.01 -6.63
CA ASN A 229 -8.46 2.02 -7.67
C ASN A 229 -9.85 2.43 -7.15
N LEU A 230 -10.29 1.87 -6.01
CA LEU A 230 -11.58 2.23 -5.40
C LEU A 230 -11.62 3.70 -5.02
N VAL A 231 -10.62 4.19 -4.29
CA VAL A 231 -10.55 5.59 -3.84
C VAL A 231 -10.55 6.54 -5.05
N MET A 232 -9.74 6.26 -6.06
CA MET A 232 -9.69 7.09 -7.27
C MET A 232 -11.05 7.15 -7.99
N LYS A 233 -11.78 6.02 -8.09
CA LYS A 233 -13.12 6.03 -8.71
C LYS A 233 -14.17 6.74 -7.85
N GLU A 234 -14.09 6.64 -6.53
CA GLU A 234 -14.97 7.37 -5.60
C GLU A 234 -14.75 8.89 -5.69
N LEU A 235 -13.50 9.33 -5.91
CA LEU A 235 -13.15 10.73 -6.22
C LEU A 235 -13.67 11.20 -7.59
N GLY A 236 -14.21 10.29 -8.41
CA GLY A 236 -14.67 10.59 -9.77
C GLY A 236 -13.55 10.68 -10.80
N ASP A 237 -12.36 10.15 -10.49
CA ASP A 237 -11.23 10.12 -11.41
C ASP A 237 -11.52 9.21 -12.63
N GLY A 238 -11.32 9.77 -13.82
CA GLY A 238 -11.60 9.10 -15.08
C GLY A 238 -10.45 8.22 -15.59
N SER A 239 -9.28 8.23 -14.95
CA SER A 239 -8.13 7.42 -15.36
C SER A 239 -8.45 5.93 -15.20
N PRO A 240 -7.94 5.06 -16.10
CA PRO A 240 -8.26 3.66 -16.08
C PRO A 240 -7.69 2.99 -14.83
N ALA A 241 -8.39 1.98 -14.29
CA ALA A 241 -7.95 1.20 -13.15
C ALA A 241 -6.61 0.48 -13.44
N ARG A 242 -5.73 0.43 -12.45
CA ARG A 242 -4.47 -0.31 -12.51
C ARG A 242 -4.75 -1.80 -12.37
N ILE A 243 -4.37 -2.59 -13.37
CA ILE A 243 -4.70 -4.02 -13.44
C ILE A 243 -3.58 -4.93 -12.93
N ALA A 244 -2.37 -4.41 -12.78
CA ALA A 244 -1.23 -5.11 -12.23
C ALA A 244 -0.27 -4.15 -11.51
N TYR A 245 0.34 -4.61 -10.42
CA TYR A 245 1.38 -3.85 -9.73
C TYR A 245 2.68 -3.82 -10.56
N ALA A 246 3.22 -4.99 -10.87
CA ALA A 246 4.33 -5.09 -11.81
C ALA A 246 3.82 -4.81 -13.22
N ALA A 247 4.38 -3.79 -13.89
CA ALA A 247 4.17 -3.66 -15.33
C ALA A 247 4.64 -4.96 -16.01
N PRO A 248 3.93 -5.47 -17.03
CA PRO A 248 4.43 -6.61 -17.80
C PRO A 248 5.81 -6.23 -18.33
N VAL A 249 6.84 -6.96 -17.89
CA VAL A 249 8.19 -6.83 -18.43
C VAL A 249 8.07 -7.10 -19.93
N PRO A 250 8.42 -6.16 -20.82
CA PRO A 250 8.43 -6.47 -22.24
C PRO A 250 9.34 -7.68 -22.44
N PRO A 251 8.94 -8.69 -23.26
CA PRO A 251 9.75 -9.87 -23.46
C PRO A 251 11.14 -9.42 -23.89
N GLN A 252 12.16 -9.87 -23.15
CA GLN A 252 13.53 -9.57 -23.55
C GLN A 252 13.76 -10.19 -24.92
N PRO A 253 14.33 -9.46 -25.90
CA PRO A 253 14.65 -10.03 -27.19
C PRO A 253 15.65 -11.18 -26.98
N GLY A 254 15.17 -12.42 -27.08
CA GLY A 254 15.99 -13.63 -26.91
C GLY A 254 15.46 -14.69 -25.94
N THR A 255 14.35 -14.47 -25.22
CA THR A 255 13.70 -15.58 -24.49
C THR A 255 12.78 -16.33 -25.43
N GLU A 256 13.25 -17.45 -25.97
CA GLU A 256 12.40 -18.40 -26.71
C GLU A 256 11.23 -18.81 -25.81
N GLU A 257 9.99 -18.65 -26.30
CA GLU A 257 8.83 -19.26 -25.69
C GLU A 257 9.06 -20.77 -25.63
N VAL A 258 9.15 -21.32 -24.43
CA VAL A 258 9.10 -22.77 -24.25
C VAL A 258 7.71 -23.22 -24.68
N ASN A 259 7.62 -23.74 -25.90
CA ASN A 259 6.39 -24.29 -26.42
C ASN A 259 6.04 -25.58 -25.68
N PHE A 260 5.13 -25.47 -24.71
CA PHE A 260 4.59 -26.59 -23.93
C PHE A 260 3.80 -27.60 -24.77
N SER A 261 3.60 -27.36 -26.07
CA SER A 261 2.98 -28.34 -26.98
C SER A 261 3.90 -29.50 -27.38
N SER A 262 5.13 -29.57 -26.85
CA SER A 262 6.10 -30.64 -27.14
C SER A 262 6.41 -31.58 -25.97
N ILE A 263 5.75 -31.41 -24.82
CA ILE A 263 5.91 -32.33 -23.68
C ILE A 263 4.97 -33.52 -23.87
N ASP A 264 5.54 -34.64 -24.32
CA ASP A 264 4.87 -35.93 -24.38
C ASP A 264 4.78 -36.53 -22.95
N PHE A 265 3.55 -36.74 -22.46
CA PHE A 265 3.26 -37.34 -21.15
C PHE A 265 3.08 -38.87 -21.21
N GLY A 266 3.54 -39.53 -22.28
CA GLY A 266 3.58 -40.99 -22.34
C GLY A 266 4.90 -41.54 -21.82
N ASP A 267 4.98 -41.90 -20.52
CA ASP A 267 5.78 -43.04 -20.00
C ASP A 267 5.95 -43.09 -18.44
N ALA A 268 5.24 -42.27 -17.66
CA ALA A 268 5.45 -42.24 -16.20
C ALA A 268 4.49 -43.11 -15.34
N PHE A 269 3.69 -44.01 -15.92
CA PHE A 269 2.82 -44.92 -15.14
C PHE A 269 2.84 -46.35 -15.67
N SER A 270 3.95 -47.06 -15.44
CA SER A 270 3.92 -48.53 -15.39
C SER A 270 5.05 -49.07 -14.51
N ALA A 271 4.78 -49.15 -13.21
CA ALA A 271 5.52 -50.03 -12.31
C ALA A 271 4.54 -50.57 -11.26
N ALA A 272 4.09 -51.81 -11.46
CA ALA A 272 3.39 -52.57 -10.44
C ALA A 272 4.35 -52.95 -9.30
N PRO A 273 3.89 -53.04 -8.05
CA PRO A 273 4.74 -53.45 -6.94
C PRO A 273 5.00 -54.97 -6.99
N PRO A 274 6.19 -55.45 -6.58
CA PRO A 274 6.48 -56.87 -6.51
C PRO A 274 5.77 -57.53 -5.33
N SER A 275 5.36 -58.78 -5.57
CA SER A 275 4.72 -59.73 -4.65
C SER A 275 5.57 -60.13 -3.45
#